data_AF-R6WN77-F1
#
_entry.id   AF-R6WN77-F1
#
_cell.length_a   1.000
_cell.length_b   1.000
_cell.length_c   1.000
_cell.angle_alpha   90.00
_cell.angle_beta   90.00
_cell.angle_gamma   90.00
#
_symmetry.space_group_name_H-M   'P 1'
#
loop_
_entity.id
_entity.type
_entity.pdbx_description
1 polymer ?
#
loop_
_entity_poly.entity_id
_entity_poly.type
_entity_poly.pdbx_seq_one_letter_code
_entity_poly.pdbx_strand_id
1 'polypeptide(L)' 'MMQKYIITKDADMLAPRWLADRINYKTVKFLYGIRDRAEVLKGVKINDQTARIGDTVCIDGKRLFIERR' A
#
# COMPACT_ATOMS: atom_id res chain seq x y z
N MET A 1 -3.27 -8.49 17.10
CA MET A 1 -2.77 -7.11 17.28
C MET A 1 -2.95 -6.39 15.96
N MET A 2 -3.70 -5.30 15.96
CA MET A 2 -3.98 -4.53 14.76
C MET A 2 -2.78 -3.64 14.43
N GLN A 3 -2.25 -3.73 13.21
CA GLN A 3 -1.20 -2.84 12.72
C GLN A 3 -1.77 -1.96 11.61
N LYS A 4 -1.32 -0.71 11.56
CA LYS A 4 -1.80 0.30 10.62
C LYS A 4 -0.62 0.99 9.97
N TYR A 5 -0.76 1.34 8.70
CA TYR A 5 0.24 2.10 7.96
C TYR A 5 -0.44 3.06 6.99
N ILE A 6 -0.09 4.34 7.09
CA ILE A 6 -0.59 5.37 6.18
C ILE A 6 0.27 5.30 4.92
N ILE A 7 -0.35 5.18 3.75
CA ILE A 7 0.37 5.16 2.49
C ILE A 7 0.97 6.55 2.22
N THR A 8 2.28 6.60 2.16
CA THR A 8 3.06 7.78 1.79
C THR A 8 3.60 7.65 0.37
N LYS A 9 4.18 8.72 -0.18
CA LYS A 9 4.79 8.71 -1.52
C LYS A 9 5.99 7.77 -1.62
N ASP A 10 6.62 7.48 -0.50
CA ASP A 10 7.82 6.64 -0.39
C ASP A 10 7.48 5.29 0.26
N ALA A 11 6.21 4.86 0.19
CA ALA A 11 5.74 3.65 0.86
C ALA A 11 6.38 2.37 0.31
N ASP A 12 6.91 2.37 -0.90
CA ASP A 12 7.73 1.29 -1.44
C ASP A 12 9.09 1.15 -0.77
N MET A 13 9.63 2.25 -0.23
CA MET A 13 10.87 2.27 0.55
C MET A 13 10.63 2.11 2.06
N LEU A 14 9.49 2.60 2.54
CA LEU A 14 9.19 2.75 3.97
C LEU A 14 8.11 1.79 4.50
N ALA A 15 7.59 0.89 3.65
CA ALA A 15 6.57 -0.05 4.08
C ALA A 15 7.07 -0.90 5.27
N PRO A 16 6.22 -1.11 6.29
CA PRO A 16 6.55 -2.02 7.37
C PRO A 16 6.64 -3.45 6.83
N ARG A 17 7.46 -4.29 7.49
CA ARG A 17 7.71 -5.68 7.06
C ARG A 17 6.43 -6.47 6.78
N TRP A 18 5.41 -6.33 7.64
CA TRP A 18 4.14 -7.04 7.45
C TRP A 18 3.41 -6.72 6.13
N LEU A 19 3.62 -5.53 5.56
CA LEU A 19 3.08 -5.13 4.26
C LEU A 19 4.01 -5.55 3.13
N ALA A 20 5.31 -5.30 3.29
CA ALA A 20 6.35 -5.67 2.32
C ALA A 20 6.39 -7.19 2.06
N ASP A 21 6.34 -8.00 3.11
CA ASP A 21 6.36 -9.47 3.04
C ASP A 21 5.12 -10.05 2.33
N ARG A 22 4.06 -9.25 2.17
CA ARG A 22 2.82 -9.64 1.49
C ARG A 22 2.76 -9.23 0.03
N ILE A 23 3.73 -8.44 -0.45
CA ILE A 23 3.82 -8.05 -1.85
C ILE A 23 4.06 -9.31 -2.69
N ASN A 24 3.11 -9.61 -3.58
CA ASN A 24 3.14 -10.83 -4.40
C ASN A 24 2.78 -10.56 -5.87
N TYR A 25 2.61 -9.29 -6.25
CA TYR A 25 2.26 -8.83 -7.60
C TYR A 25 0.91 -9.32 -8.17
N LYS A 26 0.21 -10.21 -7.47
CA LYS A 26 -1.12 -10.73 -7.82
C LYS A 26 -2.20 -9.96 -7.06
N THR A 27 -2.17 -10.04 -5.74
CA THR A 27 -3.18 -9.46 -4.84
C THR A 27 -2.66 -8.22 -4.13
N VAL A 28 -1.37 -8.17 -3.76
CA VAL A 28 -0.78 -6.98 -3.13
C VAL A 28 0.41 -6.50 -3.96
N LYS A 29 0.38 -5.24 -4.38
CA LYS A 29 1.48 -4.60 -5.11
C LYS A 29 1.46 -3.08 -5.02
N PHE A 30 2.65 -2.49 -5.09
CA PHE A 30 2.80 -1.06 -5.34
C PHE A 30 2.33 -0.72 -6.75
N LEU A 31 1.63 0.41 -6.87
CA LEU A 31 1.17 0.96 -8.13
C LEU A 31 1.94 2.24 -8.42
N TYR A 32 2.60 2.26 -9.56
CA TYR A 32 3.35 3.39 -10.04
C TYR A 32 2.62 4.06 -11.21
N GLY A 33 2.96 5.31 -11.46
CA GLY A 33 2.68 5.94 -12.74
C GLY A 33 3.63 7.09 -13.01
N ILE A 34 3.62 7.58 -14.24
CA ILE A 34 4.50 8.65 -14.65
C ILE A 34 3.86 10.00 -14.32
N ARG A 35 4.64 10.89 -13.70
CA ARG A 35 4.31 12.30 -13.48
C ARG A 35 5.58 13.13 -13.66
N ASP A 36 5.50 14.17 -14.49
CA ASP A 36 6.64 15.07 -14.75
C ASP A 36 7.92 14.33 -15.20
N ARG A 37 7.76 13.31 -16.07
CA ARG A 37 8.82 12.39 -16.55
C ARG A 37 9.48 11.52 -15.47
N ALA A 38 9.01 11.55 -14.22
CA ALA A 38 9.45 10.65 -13.15
C ALA A 38 8.41 9.57 -12.87
N GLU A 39 8.87 8.37 -12.52
CA GLU A 39 7.99 7.35 -11.95
C GLU A 39 7.67 7.72 -10.50
N VAL A 40 6.38 7.79 -10.17
CA VAL A 40 5.90 8.13 -8.83
C VAL A 40 4.94 7.06 -8.31
N LEU A 41 5.05 6.76 -7.02
CA LEU A 41 4.12 5.87 -6.35
C LEU A 41 2.73 6.53 -6.27
N LYS A 42 1.72 5.81 -6.75
CA LYS A 42 0.31 6.23 -6.71
C LYS A 42 -0.46 5.59 -5.56
N GLY A 43 0.02 4.46 -5.06
CA GLY A 43 -0.61 3.75 -3.95
C GLY A 43 -0.27 2.27 -3.93
N VAL A 44 -1.09 1.50 -3.22
CA VAL A 44 -0.95 0.05 -3.05
C VAL A 44 -2.25 -0.62 -3.47
N LYS A 45 -2.16 -1.55 -4.41
CA LYS A 45 -3.27 -2.46 -4.73
C LYS A 45 -3.36 -3.52 -3.64
N ILE A 46 -4.57 -3.74 -3.12
CA ILE A 46 -4.90 -4.81 -2.16
C ILE A 46 -6.17 -5.50 -2.68
N ASN A 47 -6.01 -6.73 -3.16
CA ASN A 47 -7.04 -7.46 -3.91
C ASN A 47 -7.59 -6.57 -5.04
N ASP A 48 -8.88 -6.33 -5.09
CA ASP A 48 -9.54 -5.52 -6.12
C ASP A 48 -9.62 -4.03 -5.77
N GLN A 49 -9.06 -3.63 -4.62
CA GLN A 49 -9.05 -2.25 -4.16
C GLN A 49 -7.67 -1.63 -4.28
N THR A 50 -7.63 -0.29 -4.31
CA THR A 50 -6.39 0.49 -4.29
C THR A 50 -6.45 1.45 -3.13
N ALA A 51 -5.46 1.36 -2.23
CA ALA A 51 -5.17 2.35 -1.21
C ALA A 51 -4.32 3.44 -1.85
N ARG A 52 -4.80 4.68 -1.83
CA ARG A 52 -4.10 5.85 -2.38
C ARG A 52 -3.19 6.46 -1.32
N ILE A 53 -2.32 7.36 -1.76
CA ILE A 53 -1.54 8.19 -0.83
C ILE A 53 -2.50 8.89 0.15
N GLY A 54 -2.23 8.75 1.45
CA GLY A 54 -3.08 9.25 2.54
C GLY A 54 -4.09 8.24 3.10
N ASP A 55 -4.44 7.18 2.36
CA ASP A 55 -5.24 6.08 2.89
C ASP A 55 -4.43 5.28 3.92
N THR A 56 -5.13 4.62 4.85
CA THR A 56 -4.50 3.73 5.83
C THR A 56 -4.76 2.28 5.47
N VAL A 57 -3.68 1.51 5.32
CA VAL A 57 -3.75 0.05 5.22
C VAL A 57 -3.62 -0.53 6.62
N CYS A 58 -4.55 -1.39 6.97
CA CYS A 58 -4.62 -2.04 8.26
C CYS A 58 -4.53 -3.55 8.09
N ILE A 59 -3.93 -4.21 9.07
CA ILE A 59 -3.90 -5.67 9.17
C ILE A 59 -4.38 -6.12 10.55
N ASP A 60 -5.37 -7.02 10.55
CA ASP A 60 -5.84 -7.70 11.75
C ASP A 60 -5.45 -9.18 11.69
N GLY A 61 -4.18 -9.45 11.99
CA GLY A 61 -3.55 -10.77 11.99
C GLY A 61 -3.42 -11.41 10.60
N LYS A 62 -4.55 -11.68 9.93
CA LYS A 62 -4.61 -12.34 8.62
C LYS A 62 -5.14 -11.45 7.50
N ARG A 63 -6.08 -10.55 7.79
CA ARG A 63 -6.82 -9.78 6.78
C ARG A 63 -6.27 -8.38 6.62
N LEU A 64 -6.15 -7.93 5.37
CA LEU A 64 -5.82 -6.55 5.01
C LEU A 64 -7.11 -5.79 4.69
N PHE A 65 -7.18 -4.54 5.14
CA PHE A 65 -8.30 -3.63 4.86
C PHE A 65 -7.79 -2.21 4.68
N ILE A 66 -8.57 -1.40 3.97
CA ILE A 66 -8.25 -0.01 3.66
C ILE A 66 -9.23 0.88 4.44
N GLU A 67 -8.70 1.70 5.33
CA GLU A 67 -9.44 2.81 5.94
C GLU A 67 -9.20 4.06 5.09
N ARG A 68 -10.27 4.57 4.48
CA ARG A 68 -10.25 5.81 3.68
C ARG A 68 -10.59 6.98 4.60
N ARG A 69 -9.88 8.10 4.41
CA ARG A 69 -10.15 9.35 5.11
C ARG A 69 -11.02 10.27 4.26
#